data_AF-A0A932YCS5-F1
#
_entry.id   AF-A0A932YCS5-F1
#
_cell.length_a   1.000
_cell.length_b   1.000
_cell.length_c   1.000
_cell.angle_alpha   90.00
_cell.angle_beta   90.00
_cell.angle_gamma   90.00
#
_symmetry.space_group_name_H-M   'P 1'
#
loop_
_entity.id
_entity.type
_entity.pdbx_description
1 polymer ?
#
loop_
_entity_poly.entity_id
_entity_poly.type
_entity_poly.pdbx_seq_one_letter_code
_entity_poly.pdbx_strand_id
1 'polypeptide(L)'
;MTMAGYWKFLIGMAAVAAGISGSYLLGDYRGYHRSFSARTNDCVYGGTLEVESHLSALKNFRAGKTAEGIETIEARLDSQLLLMDPQHQFQPLNAITLAQIQKTIQNARAYRLAHPRKSKRSGIDTLVSDLFKRN
;
A
#
# COMPACT_ATOMS: atom_id res chain seq x y z
N MET A 1 4.53 27.81 3.46
CA MET A 1 4.04 26.59 4.13
C MET A 1 4.74 26.46 5.47
N THR A 2 4.00 26.43 6.57
CA THR A 2 4.56 26.47 7.93
C THR A 2 5.05 25.07 8.36
N MET A 3 6.17 25.01 9.11
CA MET A 3 6.80 23.76 9.58
C MET A 3 5.84 22.82 10.34
N ALA A 4 4.73 23.32 10.86
CA ALA A 4 3.72 22.55 11.58
C ALA A 4 2.98 21.50 10.71
N GLY A 5 2.95 21.66 9.39
CA GLY A 5 2.30 20.71 8.48
C GLY A 5 3.10 19.42 8.25
N TYR A 6 4.44 19.50 8.30
CA TYR A 6 5.33 18.36 8.04
C TYR A 6 5.28 17.30 9.15
N TRP A 7 5.14 17.72 10.41
CA TRP A 7 5.13 16.82 11.55
C TRP A 7 3.88 15.92 11.61
N LYS A 8 2.71 16.47 11.24
CA LYS A 8 1.46 15.71 11.19
C LYS A 8 1.46 14.66 10.07
N PHE A 9 2.13 14.95 8.96
CA PHE A 9 2.31 14.01 7.86
C PHE A 9 3.26 12.85 8.24
N LEU A 10 4.33 13.14 9.00
CA LEU A 10 5.27 12.12 9.47
C LEU A 10 4.67 11.19 10.54
N ILE A 11 3.81 11.70 11.44
CA ILE A 11 3.09 10.86 12.42
C ILE A 11 2.05 9.96 11.72
N GLY A 12 1.39 10.47 10.67
CA GLY A 12 0.46 9.67 9.86
C GLY A 12 1.13 8.49 9.17
N MET A 13 2.37 8.65 8.69
CA MET A 13 3.16 7.58 8.08
C MET A 13 3.67 6.56 9.13
N ALA A 14 4.00 7.00 10.34
CA ALA A 14 4.43 6.10 11.42
C ALA A 14 3.29 5.22 11.96
N ALA A 15 2.04 5.73 11.97
CA ALA A 15 0.87 4.97 12.40
C ALA A 15 0.52 3.82 11.43
N VAL A 16 0.84 3.95 10.14
CA VAL A 16 0.65 2.87 9.15
C VAL A 16 1.72 1.79 9.31
N ALA A 17 2.94 2.15 9.72
CA ALA A 17 4.03 1.20 9.96
C ALA A 17 3.88 0.41 11.28
N ALA A 18 3.29 1.01 12.33
CA ALA A 18 3.17 0.36 13.64
C ALA A 18 1.94 -0.59 13.77
N GLY A 19 0.99 -0.53 12.84
CA GLY A 19 -0.25 -1.33 12.90
C GLY A 19 -0.10 -2.81 12.52
N ILE A 20 1.09 -3.28 12.11
CA ILE A 20 1.28 -4.60 11.48
C ILE A 20 2.01 -5.61 12.38
N SER A 21 2.61 -5.21 13.50
CA SER A 21 3.48 -6.09 14.31
C SER A 21 2.83 -6.73 15.55
N GLY A 22 1.51 -6.65 15.72
CA GLY A 22 0.85 -6.90 17.01
C GLY A 22 0.23 -8.29 17.27
N SER A 23 0.26 -9.25 16.35
CA SER A 23 -0.35 -10.57 16.55
C SER A 23 0.45 -11.53 15.65
N TYR A 24 1.08 -12.61 16.11
CA TYR A 24 0.48 -13.81 16.66
C TYR A 24 1.54 -14.57 17.46
N LEU A 25 1.32 -14.67 18.78
CA LEU A 25 1.99 -15.64 19.64
C LEU A 25 1.11 -16.88 19.77
N LEU A 26 1.77 -18.05 19.62
CA LEU A 26 1.41 -19.38 20.13
C LEU A 26 0.39 -20.21 19.34
N GLY A 27 0.91 -21.18 18.57
CA GLY A 27 0.18 -22.42 18.27
C GLY A 27 0.68 -23.17 17.03
N ASP A 28 1.53 -24.19 17.24
CA ASP A 28 1.80 -25.35 16.35
C ASP A 28 3.15 -25.42 15.58
N TYR A 29 4.22 -25.76 16.31
CA TYR A 29 5.64 -25.52 16.06
C TYR A 29 6.31 -26.22 14.84
N ARG A 30 5.63 -26.98 13.97
CA ARG A 30 6.27 -27.64 12.80
C ARG A 30 5.56 -27.37 11.47
N GLY A 31 4.23 -27.29 11.47
CA GLY A 31 3.44 -26.78 10.34
C GLY A 31 3.50 -25.26 10.22
N TYR A 32 3.63 -24.54 11.35
CA TYR A 32 3.82 -23.09 11.37
C TYR A 32 5.07 -22.67 10.62
N HIS A 33 6.21 -23.35 10.77
CA HIS A 33 7.46 -22.82 10.24
C HIS A 33 7.48 -22.65 8.72
N ARG A 34 6.84 -23.54 7.94
CA ARG A 34 6.76 -23.40 6.48
C ARG A 34 5.77 -22.32 6.04
N SER A 35 4.60 -22.29 6.66
CA SER A 35 3.55 -21.30 6.34
C SER A 35 3.91 -19.90 6.86
N PHE A 36 4.56 -19.82 8.02
CA PHE A 36 5.10 -18.60 8.60
C PHE A 36 6.33 -18.15 7.83
N SER A 37 7.27 -19.02 7.45
CA SER A 37 8.41 -18.62 6.62
C SER A 37 7.97 -18.07 5.26
N ALA A 38 6.97 -18.70 4.63
CA ALA A 38 6.39 -18.21 3.38
C ALA A 38 5.72 -16.85 3.58
N ARG A 39 4.87 -16.70 4.61
CA ARG A 39 4.24 -15.41 4.94
C ARG A 39 5.25 -14.33 5.31
N THR A 40 6.27 -14.65 6.10
CA THR A 40 7.33 -13.70 6.43
C THR A 40 8.15 -13.34 5.21
N ASN A 41 8.42 -14.29 4.30
CA ASN A 41 9.11 -14.00 3.05
C ASN A 41 8.28 -13.06 2.18
N ASP A 42 6.98 -13.31 2.03
CA ASP A 42 6.08 -12.46 1.25
C ASP A 42 5.93 -11.06 1.89
N CYS A 43 5.82 -10.99 3.22
CA CYS A 43 5.78 -9.72 3.97
C CYS A 43 7.10 -8.96 3.86
N VAL A 44 8.23 -9.62 4.03
CA VAL A 44 9.57 -9.02 3.94
C VAL A 44 9.82 -8.56 2.51
N TYR A 45 9.51 -9.37 1.50
CA TYR A 45 9.62 -9.02 0.09
C TYR A 45 8.69 -7.85 -0.28
N GLY A 46 7.45 -7.86 0.19
CA GLY A 46 6.52 -6.74 0.04
C GLY A 46 7.07 -5.46 0.65
N GLY A 47 7.68 -5.55 1.83
CA GLY A 47 8.36 -4.45 2.51
C GLY A 47 9.59 -3.95 1.79
N THR A 48 10.44 -4.83 1.23
CA THR A 48 11.62 -4.41 0.45
C THR A 48 11.20 -3.64 -0.80
N LEU A 49 10.17 -4.11 -1.52
CA LEU A 49 9.63 -3.42 -2.69
C LEU A 49 9.06 -2.03 -2.33
N GLU A 50 8.47 -1.89 -1.14
CA GLU A 50 7.97 -0.60 -0.66
C GLU A 50 9.11 0.38 -0.35
N VAL A 51 10.15 -0.09 0.34
CA VAL A 51 11.34 0.72 0.63
C VAL A 51 12.03 1.14 -0.67
N GLU A 52 12.21 0.24 -1.63
CA GLU A 52 12.80 0.56 -2.93
C GLU A 52 12.00 1.60 -3.71
N SER A 53 10.67 1.47 -3.73
CA SER A 53 9.79 2.45 -4.37
C SER A 53 9.92 3.84 -3.73
N HIS A 54 9.96 3.91 -2.40
CA HIS A 54 10.15 5.18 -1.68
C HIS A 54 11.53 5.79 -1.95
N LEU A 55 12.59 4.97 -1.96
CA LEU A 55 13.93 5.44 -2.30
C LEU A 55 13.99 5.98 -3.73
N SER A 56 13.33 5.32 -4.69
CA SER A 56 13.24 5.78 -6.08
C SER A 56 12.51 7.12 -6.19
N ALA A 57 11.36 7.27 -5.52
CA ALA A 57 10.62 8.53 -5.47
C ALA A 57 11.45 9.67 -4.84
N LEU A 58 12.13 9.40 -3.72
CA LEU A 58 12.99 10.37 -3.05
C LEU A 58 14.17 10.81 -3.92
N LYS A 59 14.78 9.89 -4.68
CA LYS A 59 15.83 10.23 -5.66
C LYS A 59 15.30 11.20 -6.72
N ASN A 60 14.09 10.94 -7.24
CA ASN A 60 13.45 11.83 -8.22
C ASN A 60 13.17 13.21 -7.61
N PHE A 61 12.61 13.28 -6.39
CA PHE A 61 12.37 14.56 -5.72
C PHE A 61 13.65 15.36 -5.46
N ARG A 62 14.72 14.72 -4.99
CA ARG A 62 16.02 15.39 -4.79
C ARG A 62 16.66 15.87 -6.08
N ALA A 63 16.36 15.22 -7.21
CA ALA A 63 16.80 15.64 -8.53
C ALA A 63 15.89 16.71 -9.19
N GLY A 64 14.87 17.21 -8.50
CA GLY A 64 13.88 18.15 -9.05
C GLY A 64 12.88 17.52 -10.04
N LYS A 65 12.90 16.19 -10.18
CA LYS A 65 12.03 15.40 -11.06
C LYS A 65 10.71 15.06 -10.37
N THR A 66 9.96 16.09 -10.00
CA THR A 66 8.76 15.93 -9.17
C THR A 66 7.69 15.08 -9.84
N ALA A 67 7.48 15.23 -11.15
CA ALA A 67 6.48 14.45 -11.89
C ALA A 67 6.81 12.95 -11.88
N GLU A 68 8.07 12.58 -12.08
CA GLU A 68 8.54 11.19 -12.04
C GLU A 68 8.50 10.62 -10.62
N GLY A 69 8.75 11.45 -9.60
CA GLY A 69 8.59 11.07 -8.20
C GLY A 69 7.13 10.76 -7.85
N ILE A 70 6.19 11.61 -8.27
CA ILE A 70 4.75 11.39 -8.10
C ILE A 70 4.32 10.11 -8.83
N GLU A 71 4.69 9.96 -10.11
CA GLU A 71 4.38 8.78 -10.92
C GLU A 71 4.86 7.48 -10.26
N THR A 72 6.04 7.50 -9.63
CA THR A 72 6.59 6.34 -8.90
C THR A 72 5.71 5.96 -7.69
N ILE A 73 5.29 6.96 -6.90
CA ILE A 73 4.43 6.74 -5.73
C ILE A 73 3.06 6.23 -6.17
N GLU A 74 2.44 6.89 -7.16
CA GLU A 74 1.12 6.50 -7.66
C GLU A 74 1.14 5.09 -8.28
N ALA A 75 2.21 4.74 -9.03
CA ALA A 75 2.39 3.40 -9.57
C ALA A 75 2.47 2.32 -8.48
N ARG A 76 3.10 2.62 -7.34
CA ARG A 76 3.18 1.70 -6.20
C ARG A 76 1.86 1.60 -5.47
N LEU A 77 1.16 2.73 -5.26
CA LEU A 77 -0.18 2.77 -4.69
C LEU A 77 -1.13 1.86 -5.47
N ASP A 78 -1.18 1.98 -6.80
CA ASP A 78 -2.02 1.14 -7.66
C ASP A 78 -1.74 -0.35 -7.47
N SER A 79 -0.46 -0.71 -7.39
CA SER A 79 -0.05 -2.11 -7.21
C SER A 79 -0.49 -2.64 -5.84
N GLN A 80 -0.41 -1.83 -4.78
CA GLN A 80 -0.88 -2.21 -3.45
C GLN A 80 -2.42 -2.29 -3.37
N LEU A 81 -3.14 -1.39 -4.03
CA LEU A 81 -4.61 -1.44 -4.06
C LEU A 81 -5.12 -2.75 -4.68
N LEU A 82 -4.48 -3.21 -5.75
CA LEU A 82 -4.83 -4.50 -6.38
C LEU A 82 -4.51 -5.69 -5.48
N LEU A 83 -3.41 -5.65 -4.73
CA LEU A 83 -3.06 -6.70 -3.76
C LEU A 83 -4.05 -6.75 -2.57
N MET A 84 -4.64 -5.60 -2.23
CA MET A 84 -5.62 -5.47 -1.15
C MET A 84 -7.06 -5.77 -1.59
N ASP A 85 -7.32 -6.10 -2.86
CA ASP A 85 -8.70 -6.38 -3.33
C ASP A 85 -9.33 -7.51 -2.50
N PRO A 86 -10.39 -7.23 -1.71
CA PRO A 86 -11.03 -8.22 -0.85
C PRO A 86 -11.58 -9.42 -1.62
N GLN A 87 -11.95 -9.24 -2.89
CA GLN A 87 -12.55 -10.29 -3.72
C GLN A 87 -11.53 -11.32 -4.21
N HIS A 88 -10.24 -10.98 -4.18
CA HIS A 88 -9.14 -11.82 -4.65
C HIS A 88 -8.29 -12.37 -3.50
N GLN A 89 -8.78 -12.31 -2.26
CA GLN A 89 -8.05 -12.82 -1.09
C GLN A 89 -8.17 -14.34 -0.97
N PHE A 90 -7.02 -15.01 -0.81
CA PHE A 90 -6.96 -16.47 -0.62
C PHE A 90 -7.48 -16.93 0.74
N GLN A 91 -7.66 -16.01 1.69
CA GLN A 91 -8.13 -16.31 3.04
C GLN A 91 -9.17 -15.29 3.51
N PRO A 92 -10.17 -15.71 4.30
CA PRO A 92 -11.17 -14.81 4.86
C PRO A 92 -10.50 -13.77 5.77
N LEU A 93 -10.70 -12.50 5.45
CA LEU A 93 -10.26 -11.38 6.27
C LEU A 93 -11.22 -11.18 7.45
N ASN A 94 -10.69 -10.80 8.62
CA ASN A 94 -11.54 -10.40 9.72
C ASN A 94 -12.22 -9.05 9.42
N ALA A 95 -13.32 -8.75 10.13
CA ALA A 95 -14.12 -7.55 9.88
C ALA A 95 -13.35 -6.23 10.05
N ILE A 96 -12.40 -6.17 10.99
CA ILE A 96 -11.59 -4.97 11.24
C ILE A 96 -10.66 -4.70 10.05
N THR A 97 -9.96 -5.74 9.60
CA THR A 97 -9.07 -5.66 8.43
C THR A 97 -9.85 -5.31 7.16
N LEU A 98 -11.01 -5.93 6.95
CA LEU A 98 -11.87 -5.63 5.81
C LEU A 98 -12.32 -4.16 5.80
N ALA A 99 -12.79 -3.64 6.94
CA ALA A 99 -13.20 -2.24 7.07
C ALA A 99 -12.03 -1.27 6.80
N GLN A 100 -10.83 -1.61 7.27
CA GLN A 100 -9.64 -0.80 7.02
C GLN A 100 -9.24 -0.81 5.53
N ILE A 101 -9.32 -1.96 4.84
CA ILE A 101 -9.08 -2.05 3.40
C ILE A 101 -10.09 -1.21 2.63
N GLN A 102 -11.38 -1.35 2.94
CA GLN A 102 -12.44 -0.58 2.28
C GLN A 102 -12.22 0.93 2.43
N LYS A 103 -11.90 1.39 3.66
CA LYS A 103 -11.55 2.78 3.91
C LYS A 103 -10.34 3.24 3.09
N THR A 104 -9.29 2.42 3.00
CA THR A 104 -8.10 2.72 2.19
C THR A 104 -8.45 2.85 0.71
N ILE A 105 -9.25 1.93 0.16
CA ILE A 105 -9.70 1.96 -1.24
C ILE A 105 -10.54 3.22 -1.51
N GLN A 106 -11.45 3.59 -0.61
CA GLN A 106 -12.26 4.81 -0.72
C GLN A 106 -11.40 6.09 -0.70
N ASN A 107 -10.39 6.14 0.18
CA ASN A 107 -9.46 7.27 0.21
C ASN A 107 -8.64 7.39 -1.08
N ALA A 108 -8.17 6.25 -1.62
CA ALA A 108 -7.45 6.24 -2.89
C ALA A 108 -8.35 6.66 -4.06
N ARG A 109 -9.62 6.23 -4.07
CA ARG A 109 -10.61 6.66 -5.05
C ARG A 109 -10.84 8.18 -4.97
N ALA A 110 -11.04 8.73 -3.78
CA ALA A 110 -11.19 10.17 -3.58
C ALA A 110 -9.97 10.96 -4.06
N TYR A 111 -8.76 10.46 -3.75
CA TYR A 111 -7.51 11.04 -4.24
C TYR A 111 -7.45 11.05 -5.78
N ARG A 112 -7.76 9.94 -6.45
CA ARG A 112 -7.71 9.81 -7.92
C ARG A 112 -8.78 10.65 -8.62
N LEU A 113 -9.94 10.85 -8.00
CA LEU A 113 -10.97 11.77 -8.49
C LEU A 113 -10.48 13.23 -8.45
N ALA A 114 -9.78 13.63 -7.39
CA ALA A 114 -9.21 14.97 -7.28
C ALA A 114 -7.96 15.16 -8.16
N HIS A 115 -7.22 14.08 -8.45
CA HIS A 115 -5.99 14.11 -9.24
C HIS A 115 -6.05 13.04 -10.35
N PRO A 116 -6.77 13.30 -11.46
CA PRO A 116 -6.83 12.38 -12.58
C PRO A 116 -5.44 12.19 -13.19
N ARG A 117 -4.95 10.95 -13.17
CA ARG A 117 -3.64 10.58 -13.72
C ARG A 117 -3.82 9.84 -15.04
N LYS A 118 -2.90 10.08 -15.97
CA LYS A 118 -2.68 9.26 -17.18
C LYS A 118 -1.33 8.56 -17.05
N SER A 119 -1.34 7.29 -16.62
CA SER A 119 -0.09 6.54 -16.46
C SER A 119 0.35 5.89 -17.78
N LYS A 120 1.60 5.43 -17.82
CA LYS A 120 2.09 4.57 -18.91
C LYS A 120 1.62 3.11 -18.77
N ARG A 121 0.90 2.77 -17.69
CA ARG A 121 0.47 1.42 -17.30
C ARG A 121 -1.04 1.29 -17.47
N SER A 122 -1.53 1.49 -18.70
CA SER A 122 -2.98 1.54 -19.00
C SER A 122 -3.75 0.31 -18.50
N GLY A 123 -3.17 -0.90 -18.60
CA GLY A 123 -3.79 -2.11 -18.08
C GLY A 123 -4.03 -2.08 -16.56
N ILE A 124 -3.12 -1.48 -15.79
CA ILE A 124 -3.26 -1.37 -14.33
C ILE A 124 -4.25 -0.26 -13.97
N ASP A 125 -4.25 0.86 -14.71
CA ASP A 125 -5.26 1.90 -14.53
C ASP A 125 -6.68 1.34 -14.73
N THR A 126 -6.89 0.43 -15.69
CA THR A 126 -8.17 -0.26 -15.88
C THR A 126 -8.54 -1.12 -14.67
N LEU A 127 -7.62 -1.97 -14.19
CA LEU A 127 -7.87 -2.83 -13.03
C LEU A 127 -8.21 -2.02 -11.77
N VAL A 128 -7.51 -0.92 -11.53
CA VAL A 128 -7.77 -0.01 -10.40
C VAL A 128 -9.10 0.72 -10.58
N SER A 129 -9.44 1.15 -11.80
CA SER A 129 -10.76 1.73 -12.09
C SER A 129 -11.88 0.75 -11.78
N ASP A 130 -11.71 -0.53 -12.15
CA ASP A 130 -12.71 -1.55 -11.87
C ASP A 130 -12.79 -1.88 -10.37
N LEU A 131 -11.65 -1.89 -9.65
CA LEU A 131 -11.64 -1.97 -8.18
C LEU A 131 -12.48 -0.85 -7.55
N PHE A 132 -12.33 0.38 -8.03
CA PHE A 132 -13.08 1.55 -7.54
C PHE A 132 -14.56 1.55 -7.93
N LYS A 133 -15.00 0.80 -8.95
CA LYS A 133 -16.42 0.65 -9.26
C LYS A 133 -17.12 -0.33 -8.32
N ARG A 134 -16.37 -1.32 -7.83
CA ARG A 134 -16.88 -2.38 -6.95
C ARG A 134 -16.90 -1.98 -5.46
N ASN A 135 -16.17 -0.92 -5.07
CA ASN A 135 -15.99 -0.44 -3.70
C ASN A 135 -16.30 1.06 -3.55
#